data_AF-A0A258RKJ0-F1
#
_entry.id   AF-A0A258RKJ0-F1
#
_cell.length_a   1.000
_cell.length_b   1.000
_cell.length_c   1.000
_cell.angle_alpha   90.00
_cell.angle_beta   90.00
_cell.angle_gamma   90.00
#
_symmetry.space_group_name_H-M   'P 1'
#
loop_
_entity.id
_entity.type
_entity.pdbx_description
1 polymer ?
#
loop_
_entity_poly.entity_id
_entity_poly.type
_entity_poly.pdbx_seq_one_letter_code
_entity_poly.pdbx_strand_id
1 'polypeptide(L)'
;MVVDQMHPEDIKAAIRKRFGTVGQFVEQNGLPKTGVSDLFRGRTSKRVRDAVEAVVREQRESIKLDDSGKKAGAHRKSAGAQ
;
A
#
# COMPACT_ATOMS: atom_id res chain seq x y z
N MET A 1 2.06 13.61 13.41
CA MET A 1 1.16 12.63 12.75
C MET A 1 1.98 11.39 12.43
N VAL A 2 1.40 10.18 12.46
CA VAL A 2 2.17 8.92 12.30
C VAL A 2 2.81 8.81 10.92
N VAL A 3 2.08 9.23 9.88
CA VAL A 3 2.57 9.25 8.48
C VAL A 3 3.63 10.31 8.18
N ASP A 4 3.79 11.32 9.04
CA ASP A 4 4.77 12.40 8.88
C ASP A 4 6.15 12.02 9.44
N GLN A 5 6.18 11.11 10.41
CA GLN A 5 7.41 10.60 11.02
C GLN A 5 7.97 9.35 10.30
N MET A 6 7.20 8.77 9.38
CA MET A 6 7.56 7.51 8.71
C MET A 6 8.22 7.79 7.36
N HIS A 7 9.29 7.05 7.04
CA HIS A 7 10.00 7.23 5.77
C HIS A 7 9.05 6.93 4.59
N PRO A 8 9.08 7.72 3.50
CA PRO A 8 8.20 7.52 2.35
C PRO A 8 8.29 6.12 1.72
N GLU A 9 9.47 5.50 1.81
CA GLU A 9 9.66 4.11 1.36
C GLU A 9 8.97 3.08 2.26
N ASP A 10 8.95 3.30 3.57
CA ASP A 10 8.29 2.39 4.51
C ASP A 10 6.77 2.42 4.30
N ILE A 11 6.21 3.61 4.08
CA ILE A 11 4.80 3.79 3.72
C ILE A 11 4.47 3.02 2.43
N LYS A 12 5.31 3.14 1.39
CA LYS A 12 5.11 2.36 0.15
C LYS A 12 5.25 0.86 0.40
N ALA A 13 6.16 0.44 1.26
CA ALA A 13 6.35 -0.96 1.60
C ALA A 13 5.12 -1.53 2.33
N ALA A 14 4.57 -0.80 3.31
CA ALA A 14 3.32 -1.14 3.99
C ALA A 14 2.15 -1.29 3.01
N ILE A 15 2.00 -0.34 2.08
CA ILE A 15 0.98 -0.40 1.03
C ILE A 15 1.20 -1.61 0.11
N ARG A 16 2.46 -1.86 -0.30
CA ARG A 16 2.81 -3.02 -1.16
C ARG A 16 2.60 -4.36 -0.47
N LYS A 17 2.82 -4.47 0.84
CA LYS A 17 2.58 -5.70 1.60
C LYS A 17 1.09 -6.08 1.61
N ARG A 18 0.20 -5.09 1.76
CA ARG A 18 -1.25 -5.34 1.84
C ARG A 18 -1.92 -5.46 0.46
N PHE A 19 -1.55 -4.60 -0.49
CA PHE A 19 -2.22 -4.49 -1.80
C PHE A 19 -1.36 -4.93 -2.99
N GLY A 20 -0.12 -5.35 -2.75
CA GLY A 20 0.86 -5.69 -3.80
C GLY A 20 1.51 -4.45 -4.44
N THR A 21 0.70 -3.48 -4.89
CA THR A 21 1.19 -2.25 -5.53
C THR A 21 0.46 -0.99 -5.05
N VAL A 22 1.13 0.16 -5.16
CA VAL A 22 0.53 1.46 -4.87
C VAL A 22 -0.64 1.75 -5.83
N GLY A 23 -0.55 1.32 -7.09
CA GLY A 23 -1.63 1.46 -8.06
C GLY A 23 -2.90 0.71 -7.65
N GLN A 24 -2.77 -0.53 -7.20
CA GLN A 24 -3.93 -1.30 -6.70
C GLN A 24 -4.53 -0.69 -5.43
N PHE A 25 -3.70 -0.18 -4.52
CA PHE A 25 -4.20 0.53 -3.34
C PHE A 25 -5.07 1.73 -3.72
N VAL A 26 -4.58 2.54 -4.66
CA VAL A 26 -5.31 3.70 -5.17
C VAL A 26 -6.64 3.27 -5.80
N GLU A 27 -6.62 2.22 -6.61
CA GLU A 27 -7.82 1.72 -7.30
C GLU A 27 -8.85 1.16 -6.33
N GLN A 28 -8.43 0.33 -5.36
CA GLN A 28 -9.32 -0.24 -4.34
C GLN A 28 -9.92 0.80 -3.40
N ASN A 29 -9.18 1.89 -3.11
CA ASN A 29 -9.65 2.96 -2.22
C ASN A 29 -10.29 4.14 -2.99
N GLY A 30 -10.43 4.04 -4.32
CA GLY A 30 -10.99 5.11 -5.16
C GLY A 30 -10.23 6.44 -5.07
N LEU A 31 -8.91 6.37 -4.85
CA LEU A 31 -8.05 7.53 -4.66
C LEU A 31 -7.48 8.02 -6.01
N PRO A 32 -6.96 9.26 -6.07
CA PRO A 32 -6.18 9.71 -7.21
C PRO A 32 -4.82 8.99 -7.27
N LYS A 33 -4.37 8.56 -8.47
CA LYS A 33 -3.06 7.90 -8.70
C LYS A 33 -1.87 8.73 -8.20
N THR A 34 -2.01 10.04 -8.20
CA THR A 34 -1.00 10.98 -7.69
C THR A 34 -1.11 11.21 -6.19
N GLY A 35 -2.18 10.79 -5.52
CA GLY A 35 -2.45 11.10 -4.11
C GLY A 35 -1.35 10.63 -3.15
N VAL A 36 -0.78 9.46 -3.40
CA VAL A 36 0.34 8.93 -2.59
C VAL A 36 1.63 9.70 -2.85
N SER A 37 1.91 10.11 -4.09
CA SER A 37 3.05 10.99 -4.39
C SER A 37 2.87 12.38 -3.78
N ASP A 38 1.63 12.86 -3.74
CA ASP A 38 1.23 14.15 -3.20
C ASP A 38 1.27 14.17 -1.66
N LEU A 39 1.06 13.01 -1.03
CA LEU A 39 1.37 12.75 0.39
C LEU A 39 2.83 13.03 0.72
N PHE A 40 3.76 12.51 -0.07
CA PHE A 40 5.20 12.75 0.16
C PHE A 40 5.64 14.18 -0.16
N ARG A 41 4.84 14.93 -0.91
CA ARG A 41 5.09 16.35 -1.22
C ARG A 41 4.39 17.30 -0.24
N GLY A 42 3.70 16.77 0.77
CA GLY A 42 2.98 17.56 1.78
C GLY A 42 1.70 18.22 1.29
N ARG A 43 1.17 17.84 0.11
CA ARG A 43 -0.03 18.45 -0.50
C ARG A 43 -1.30 17.59 -0.39
N THR A 44 -1.24 16.52 0.39
CA THR A 44 -2.25 15.46 0.35
C THR A 44 -3.67 15.89 0.75
N SER A 45 -4.65 15.23 0.16
CA SER A 45 -6.04 15.29 0.60
C SER A 45 -6.27 14.40 1.82
N LYS A 46 -7.11 14.87 2.76
CA LYS A 46 -7.45 14.15 4.01
C LYS A 46 -7.84 12.69 3.79
N ARG A 47 -8.56 12.38 2.69
CA ARG A 47 -8.95 11.02 2.30
C ARG A 47 -7.76 10.09 2.02
N VAL A 48 -6.74 10.57 1.31
CA VAL A 48 -5.54 9.78 1.03
C VAL A 48 -4.77 9.54 2.32
N ARG A 49 -4.63 10.58 3.14
CA ARG A 49 -3.93 10.47 4.43
C ARG A 49 -4.58 9.44 5.35
N ASP A 50 -5.90 9.49 5.46
CA ASP A 50 -6.70 8.58 6.30
C ASP A 50 -6.56 7.12 5.82
N ALA A 51 -6.67 6.89 4.51
CA ALA A 51 -6.49 5.57 3.93
C ALA A 51 -5.07 5.01 4.15
N VAL A 52 -4.03 5.84 4.00
CA VAL A 52 -2.65 5.41 4.28
C VAL A 52 -2.43 5.15 5.77
N GLU A 53 -2.97 6.00 6.65
CA GLU A 53 -2.86 5.85 8.11
C GLU A 53 -3.53 4.57 8.59
N ALA A 54 -4.70 4.21 8.04
CA ALA A 54 -5.37 2.94 8.32
C ALA A 54 -4.49 1.73 7.97
N VAL A 55 -3.82 1.75 6.81
CA VAL A 55 -2.93 0.67 6.36
C VAL A 55 -1.69 0.55 7.24
N VAL A 56 -1.07 1.68 7.58
CA VAL A 56 0.13 1.70 8.43
C VAL A 56 -0.20 1.25 9.85
N ARG A 57 -1.35 1.68 10.38
CA ARG A 57 -1.82 1.27 11.71
C ARG A 57 -2.10 -0.23 11.75
N GLU A 58 -2.83 -0.74 10.76
CA GLU A 58 -3.12 -2.16 10.64
C GLU A 58 -1.83 -2.99 10.52
N GLN A 59 -0.84 -2.56 9.72
CA GLN A 59 0.46 -3.24 9.65
C GLN A 59 1.16 -3.33 11.03
N ARG A 60 1.14 -2.27 11.84
CA ARG A 60 1.72 -2.32 13.20
C ARG A 60 0.98 -3.29 14.12
N GLU A 61 -0.32 -3.47 13.92
CA GLU A 61 -1.13 -4.43 14.66
C GLU A 61 -0.92 -5.86 14.14
N SER A 62 -0.81 -6.06 12.82
CA SER A 62 -0.53 -7.36 12.18
C SER A 62 0.88 -7.88 12.45
N ILE A 63 1.90 -7.02 12.65
CA ILE A 63 3.23 -7.49 13.08
C ILE A 63 3.16 -8.21 14.45
N LYS A 64 2.12 -7.95 15.25
CA LYS A 64 1.90 -8.61 16.54
C LYS A 64 1.04 -9.88 16.45
N LEU A 65 0.37 -10.14 15.32
CA LEU A 65 -0.50 -11.29 15.13
C LEU A 65 -0.30 -11.90 13.74
N ASP A 66 0.37 -13.04 13.70
CA ASP A 66 0.23 -14.09 12.69
C ASP A 66 0.75 -13.78 11.26
N ASP A 67 1.97 -14.25 10.98
CA ASP A 67 2.53 -14.39 9.64
C ASP A 67 1.80 -15.52 8.89
N SER A 68 0.58 -15.25 8.43
CA SER A 68 -0.17 -16.16 7.54
C SER A 68 -1.08 -15.36 6.63
N GLY A 69 -0.51 -14.80 5.56
CA GLY A 69 -1.18 -13.83 4.73
C GLY A 69 -0.81 -13.86 3.25
N LYS A 70 -0.96 -15.02 2.62
CA LYS A 70 -1.35 -15.18 1.21
C LYS A 70 -0.45 -14.48 0.16
N LYS A 71 0.53 -15.23 -0.35
CA LYS A 71 1.14 -14.92 -1.66
C LYS A 71 0.06 -14.98 -2.74
N ALA A 72 -0.45 -13.81 -3.12
CA ALA A 72 -1.28 -13.66 -4.30
C ALA A 72 -0.49 -14.16 -5.52
N GLY A 73 -1.04 -15.17 -6.18
CA GLY A 73 -0.41 -15.83 -7.31
C GLY A 73 -0.19 -14.88 -8.48
N ALA A 74 1.06 -14.80 -8.93
CA ALA A 74 1.41 -14.38 -10.28
C ALA A 74 2.10 -15.56 -10.99
N HIS A 75 1.36 -16.64 -11.22
CA HIS A 75 1.80 -17.73 -12.08
C HIS A 75 1.56 -17.30 -13.53
N ARG A 76 2.48 -16.52 -14.12
CA ARG A 76 2.49 -16.28 -15.57
C ARG A 76 2.95 -17.57 -16.26
N LYS A 77 2.03 -18.48 -16.60
CA LYS A 77 2.32 -19.57 -17.56
C LYS A 77 2.33 -18.94 -18.95
N SER A 78 3.52 -18.75 -19.52
CA SER A 78 3.64 -18.48 -20.96
C SER A 78 3.35 -19.76 -21.72
N ALA A 79 2.23 -19.78 -22.44
CA ALA A 79 1.99 -20.72 -23.52
C ALA A 79 2.82 -20.26 -24.73
N GLY A 80 3.69 -21.12 -25.24
CA GLY A 80 4.47 -20.91 -26.45
C GLY A 80 4.80 -22.26 -27.06
N ALA A 81 4.05 -22.60 -28.10
CA ALA A 81 4.13 -23.83 -28.88
C ALA A 81 5.40 -23.89 -29.73
N GLN A 82 5.97 -25.09 -29.90
CA GLN A 82 6.56 -25.60 -31.15
C GLN A 82 6.38 -27.11 -31.20
#